data_AF-A0A9N8KSR6-F1
#
_entry.id   AF-A0A9N8KSR6-F1
#
_cell.length_a   1.000
_cell.length_b   1.000
_cell.length_c   1.000
_cell.angle_alpha   90.00
_cell.angle_beta   90.00
_cell.angle_gamma   90.00
#
_symmetry.space_group_name_H-M   'P 1'
#
loop_
_entity.id
_entity.type
_entity.pdbx_description
1 polymer ?
#
loop_
_entity_poly.entity_id
_entity_poly.type
_entity_poly.pdbx_seq_one_letter_code
_entity_poly.pdbx_strand_id
1 'polypeptide(L)'
;MAEVGFPGQHTTTTTVTSSTAVQTNIRFDPTYLKTIPGILKAIQVLFSLLGFICIQCSSFSFLGKSSYFSWISMIAFWFTGILLGFYLFHILEKFYKIPWLKIEFIFCALWSCLYLLASILATTVHDNPHSAAAFFGFVATLVYAADAYLKYTAVRAGGLAQGSRVVSKQTTSVEAPPPREGY
;
A
#
# COMPACT_ATOMS: atom_id res chain seq x y z
N MET A 1 -40.74 5.21 -54.53
CA MET A 1 -40.51 4.81 -53.12
C MET A 1 -39.02 4.98 -52.90
N ALA A 2 -38.59 6.04 -52.20
CA ALA A 2 -37.16 6.32 -51.99
C ALA A 2 -36.67 5.47 -50.82
N GLU A 3 -35.64 4.67 -51.07
CA GLU A 3 -34.97 3.84 -50.08
C GLU A 3 -34.20 4.75 -49.12
N VAL A 4 -34.60 4.77 -47.86
CA VAL A 4 -33.94 5.54 -46.80
C VAL A 4 -32.61 4.85 -46.50
N GLY A 5 -31.54 5.30 -47.14
CA GLY A 5 -30.18 4.82 -46.92
C GLY A 5 -29.78 4.97 -45.46
N PHE A 6 -29.47 3.84 -44.82
CA PHE A 6 -28.97 3.79 -43.44
C PHE A 6 -27.62 4.53 -43.35
N PRO A 7 -27.42 5.47 -42.41
CA PRO A 7 -26.15 6.19 -42.29
C PRO A 7 -25.02 5.22 -41.94
N GLY A 8 -23.88 5.36 -42.64
CA GLY A 8 -22.77 4.43 -42.62
C GLY A 8 -22.34 4.00 -41.22
N GLN A 9 -22.05 2.71 -41.05
CA GLN A 9 -21.52 2.16 -39.80
C GLN A 9 -20.13 2.73 -39.54
N HIS A 10 -20.03 3.68 -38.60
CA HIS A 10 -18.76 4.12 -38.05
C HIS A 10 -18.28 3.09 -37.01
N THR A 11 -17.25 2.32 -37.34
CA THR A 11 -16.59 1.44 -36.35
C THR A 11 -15.46 2.22 -35.68
N THR A 12 -15.73 2.79 -34.50
CA THR A 12 -14.72 3.48 -33.68
C THR A 12 -13.99 2.46 -32.80
N THR A 13 -12.79 2.05 -33.21
CA THR A 13 -11.93 1.20 -32.37
C THR A 13 -11.08 2.08 -31.44
N THR A 14 -11.41 2.09 -30.14
CA THR A 14 -10.62 2.80 -29.14
C THR A 14 -9.53 1.88 -28.58
N THR A 15 -8.28 2.12 -28.95
CA THR A 15 -7.13 1.38 -28.40
C THR A 15 -6.54 2.15 -27.22
N VAL A 16 -6.75 1.65 -25.99
CA VAL A 16 -6.18 2.28 -24.78
C VAL A 16 -4.76 1.76 -24.55
N THR A 17 -3.76 2.51 -25.02
CA THR A 17 -2.34 2.20 -24.77
C THR A 17 -1.92 2.80 -23.42
N SER A 18 -1.79 1.95 -22.39
CA SER A 18 -1.31 2.39 -21.07
C SER A 18 0.22 2.35 -21.02
N SER A 19 0.91 3.47 -21.25
CA SER A 19 2.36 3.55 -21.07
C SER A 19 2.70 4.02 -19.65
N THR A 20 3.30 3.13 -18.85
CA THR A 20 3.76 3.51 -17.51
C THR A 20 5.15 4.13 -17.63
N ALA A 21 5.23 5.46 -17.61
CA ALA A 21 6.51 6.17 -17.57
C ALA A 21 6.99 6.23 -16.11
N VAL A 22 7.98 5.41 -15.76
CA VAL A 22 8.57 5.35 -14.42
C VAL A 22 9.98 5.93 -14.50
N GLN A 23 10.25 6.99 -13.74
CA GLN A 23 11.57 7.61 -13.68
C GLN A 23 12.50 6.75 -12.80
N THR A 24 13.32 5.90 -13.41
CA THR A 24 14.17 4.94 -12.67
C THR A 24 15.44 5.56 -12.06
N ASN A 25 15.40 6.81 -11.62
CA ASN A 25 16.55 7.47 -11.00
C ASN A 25 16.46 7.30 -9.48
N ILE A 26 17.47 6.65 -8.88
CA ILE A 26 17.55 6.46 -7.43
C ILE A 26 17.83 7.82 -6.81
N ARG A 27 16.79 8.43 -6.24
CA ARG A 27 16.89 9.71 -5.54
C ARG A 27 16.32 9.57 -4.14
N PHE A 28 17.08 10.03 -3.16
CA PHE A 28 16.59 10.18 -1.80
C PHE A 28 15.58 11.32 -1.79
N ASP A 29 14.31 11.00 -1.62
CA ASP A 29 13.26 12.00 -1.53
C ASP A 29 12.65 12.03 -0.11
N PRO A 30 13.12 12.94 0.77
CA PRO A 30 12.54 13.10 2.09
C PRO A 30 11.09 13.59 2.04
N THR A 31 10.62 14.09 0.88
CA THR A 31 9.22 14.50 0.68
C THR A 31 8.26 13.31 0.81
N TYR A 32 8.72 12.07 0.56
CA TYR A 32 7.91 10.88 0.77
C TYR A 32 7.47 10.73 2.24
N LEU A 33 8.31 11.11 3.22
CA LEU A 33 7.95 11.08 4.64
C LEU A 33 6.82 12.06 5.01
N LYS A 34 6.59 13.09 4.18
CA LYS A 34 5.47 14.03 4.34
C LYS A 34 4.18 13.55 3.68
N THR A 35 4.24 12.50 2.87
CA THR A 35 3.03 11.92 2.27
C THR A 35 2.26 11.12 3.31
N ILE A 36 0.93 11.05 3.16
CA ILE A 36 0.06 10.24 4.01
C ILE A 36 0.62 8.82 4.23
N PRO A 37 0.95 8.02 3.17
CA PRO A 37 1.48 6.67 3.37
C PRO A 37 2.86 6.64 4.05
N GLY A 38 3.69 7.67 3.86
CA GLY A 38 4.98 7.79 4.55
C GLY A 38 4.83 8.05 6.04
N ILE A 39 3.93 8.97 6.43
CA ILE A 39 3.64 9.29 7.83
C ILE A 39 3.06 8.06 8.54
N LEU A 40 2.12 7.34 7.92
CA LEU A 40 1.54 6.13 8.51
C LEU A 40 2.62 5.07 8.79
N LYS A 41 3.54 4.83 7.85
CA LYS A 41 4.67 3.92 8.06
C LYS A 41 5.61 4.40 9.18
N ALA A 42 5.89 5.69 9.25
CA ALA A 42 6.73 6.25 10.32
C ALA A 42 6.09 6.05 11.71
N ILE A 43 4.77 6.30 11.82
CA ILE A 43 4.01 6.07 13.05
C ILE A 43 4.01 4.57 13.42
N GLN A 44 3.83 3.67 12.45
CA GLN A 44 3.91 2.21 12.68
C GLN A 44 5.26 1.80 13.29
N VAL A 45 6.36 2.31 12.72
CA VAL A 45 7.72 2.04 13.22
C VAL A 45 7.91 2.57 14.64
N LEU A 46 7.46 3.80 14.91
CA LEU A 46 7.55 4.43 16.23
C LEU A 46 6.76 3.65 17.30
N PHE A 47 5.51 3.31 17.02
CA PHE A 47 4.66 2.57 17.95
C PHE A 47 5.16 1.14 18.18
N SER A 48 5.71 0.48 17.14
CA SER A 48 6.35 -0.83 17.28
C SER A 48 7.54 -0.77 18.24
N LEU A 49 8.38 0.26 18.11
CA LEU A 49 9.56 0.45 18.95
C LEU A 49 9.18 0.83 20.39
N LEU A 50 8.20 1.73 20.58
CA LEU A 50 7.69 2.09 21.91
C LEU A 50 7.08 0.89 22.62
N GLY A 51 6.23 0.11 21.94
CA GLY A 51 5.65 -1.11 22.49
C GLY A 51 6.73 -2.12 22.92
N PHE A 52 7.76 -2.30 22.10
CA PHE A 52 8.91 -3.16 22.42
C PHE A 52 9.66 -2.68 23.67
N ILE A 53 9.99 -1.38 23.75
CA ILE A 53 10.69 -0.82 24.92
C ILE A 53 9.85 -0.99 26.19
N CYS A 54 8.53 -0.75 26.11
CA CYS A 54 7.63 -0.93 27.25
C CYS A 54 7.65 -2.37 27.79
N ILE A 55 7.64 -3.38 26.90
CA ILE A 55 7.76 -4.78 27.31
C ILE A 55 9.14 -5.09 27.89
N GLN A 56 10.21 -4.54 27.32
CA GLN A 56 11.57 -4.79 27.77
C GLN A 56 11.86 -4.19 29.15
N CYS A 57 11.22 -3.07 29.49
CA CYS A 57 11.32 -2.43 30.80
C CYS A 57 10.51 -3.16 31.90
N SER A 58 9.61 -4.10 31.56
CA SER A 58 8.90 -4.88 32.57
C SER A 58 9.79 -5.98 33.17
N SER A 59 9.72 -6.15 34.50
CA SER A 59 10.34 -7.29 35.20
C SER A 59 9.78 -8.65 34.77
N PHE A 60 8.60 -8.71 34.14
CA PHE A 60 8.00 -9.93 33.59
C PHE A 60 8.37 -10.19 32.12
N SER A 61 9.55 -9.73 31.68
CA SER A 61 10.05 -9.96 30.32
C SER A 61 10.21 -11.44 29.96
N PHE A 62 10.31 -12.34 30.94
CA PHE A 62 10.47 -13.79 30.74
C PHE A 62 9.15 -14.55 30.46
N LEU A 63 8.01 -13.88 30.60
CA LEU A 63 6.71 -14.50 30.31
C LEU A 63 6.59 -14.73 28.79
N GLY A 64 6.12 -15.91 28.38
CA GLY A 64 5.95 -16.23 26.95
C GLY A 64 5.09 -15.21 26.18
N LYS A 65 4.16 -14.53 26.87
CA LYS A 65 3.33 -13.44 26.33
C LYS A 65 4.17 -12.20 25.94
N SER A 66 5.13 -11.82 26.77
CA SER A 66 6.07 -10.72 26.52
C SER A 66 6.99 -11.05 25.32
N SER A 67 7.45 -12.31 25.25
CA SER A 67 8.28 -12.79 24.14
C SER A 67 7.53 -12.72 22.79
N TYR A 68 6.24 -13.10 22.77
CA TYR A 68 5.40 -12.97 21.57
C TYR A 68 5.25 -11.52 21.10
N PHE A 69 4.93 -10.60 22.01
CA PHE A 69 4.80 -9.16 21.68
C PHE A 69 6.12 -8.58 21.17
N SER A 70 7.23 -8.94 21.81
CA SER A 70 8.58 -8.52 21.47
C SER A 70 8.99 -9.00 20.06
N TRP A 71 8.72 -10.28 19.76
CA TRP A 71 9.01 -10.87 18.45
C TRP A 71 8.20 -10.19 17.33
N ILE A 72 6.90 -9.98 17.55
CA ILE A 72 6.02 -9.25 16.63
C ILE A 72 6.56 -7.84 16.39
N SER A 73 6.85 -7.12 17.47
CA SER A 73 7.27 -5.72 17.38
C SER A 73 8.58 -5.55 16.64
N MET A 74 9.53 -6.45 16.87
CA MET A 74 10.84 -6.39 16.23
C MET A 74 10.76 -6.73 14.74
N ILE A 75 10.01 -7.75 14.35
CA ILE A 75 9.82 -8.07 12.93
C ILE A 75 9.06 -6.95 12.23
N ALA A 76 7.98 -6.44 12.83
CA ALA A 76 7.21 -5.32 12.27
C ALA A 76 8.08 -4.07 12.07
N PHE A 77 8.95 -3.75 13.04
CA PHE A 77 9.90 -2.65 12.97
C PHE A 77 10.85 -2.81 11.78
N TRP A 78 11.54 -3.95 11.66
CA TRP A 78 12.50 -4.18 10.59
C TRP A 78 11.84 -4.17 9.21
N PHE A 79 10.74 -4.92 9.04
CA PHE A 79 10.08 -4.98 7.75
C PHE A 79 9.49 -3.63 7.33
N THR A 80 8.80 -2.93 8.24
CA THR A 80 8.20 -1.62 7.93
C THR A 80 9.29 -0.56 7.69
N GLY A 81 10.39 -0.62 8.43
CA GLY A 81 11.56 0.25 8.25
C GLY A 81 12.27 0.02 6.91
N ILE A 82 12.49 -1.24 6.51
CA ILE A 82 13.07 -1.58 5.20
C ILE A 82 12.14 -1.13 4.07
N LEU A 83 10.84 -1.38 4.20
CA LEU A 83 9.83 -0.88 3.27
C LEU A 83 9.91 0.63 3.13
N LEU A 84 9.94 1.36 4.26
CA LEU A 84 10.07 2.81 4.27
C LEU A 84 11.32 3.26 3.54
N GLY A 85 12.45 2.60 3.75
CA GLY A 85 13.69 2.84 3.01
C GLY A 85 13.54 2.64 1.50
N PHE A 86 12.92 1.53 1.07
CA PHE A 86 12.69 1.27 -0.36
C PHE A 86 11.81 2.33 -1.03
N TYR A 87 10.80 2.85 -0.31
CA TYR A 87 10.00 3.98 -0.76
C TYR A 87 10.82 5.28 -0.87
N LEU A 88 11.65 5.56 0.14
CA LEU A 88 12.49 6.76 0.23
C LEU A 88 13.50 6.85 -0.92
N PHE A 89 14.07 5.70 -1.32
CA PHE A 89 15.03 5.58 -2.41
C PHE A 89 14.40 5.32 -3.78
N HIS A 90 13.05 5.30 -3.89
CA HIS A 90 12.34 5.00 -5.13
C HIS A 90 12.74 3.65 -5.77
N ILE A 91 13.18 2.67 -4.96
CA ILE A 91 13.63 1.36 -5.47
C ILE A 91 12.43 0.55 -5.97
N LEU A 92 11.23 0.78 -5.42
CA LEU A 92 9.99 0.08 -5.79
C LEU A 92 9.56 0.36 -7.23
N GLU A 93 9.93 1.53 -7.76
CA GLU A 93 9.69 1.92 -9.15
C GLU A 93 10.46 1.04 -10.15
N LYS A 94 11.62 0.50 -9.75
CA LYS A 94 12.37 -0.48 -10.56
C LYS A 94 11.61 -1.80 -10.71
N PHE A 95 10.78 -2.15 -9.73
CA PHE A 95 10.02 -3.40 -9.66
C PHE A 95 8.53 -3.23 -10.03
N TYR A 96 8.21 -2.33 -10.97
CA TYR A 96 6.84 -2.02 -11.40
C TYR A 96 6.00 -3.23 -11.87
N LYS A 97 6.64 -4.36 -12.23
CA LYS A 97 5.96 -5.61 -12.60
C LYS A 97 5.32 -6.35 -11.41
N ILE A 98 5.80 -6.11 -10.18
CA ILE A 98 5.30 -6.78 -8.99
C ILE A 98 4.14 -5.97 -8.42
N PRO A 99 2.97 -6.57 -8.11
CA PRO A 99 1.84 -5.87 -7.51
C PRO A 99 2.11 -5.53 -6.04
N TRP A 100 3.07 -4.64 -5.79
CA TRP A 100 3.58 -4.29 -4.46
C TRP A 100 2.47 -3.82 -3.52
N LEU A 101 1.53 -3.03 -4.03
CA LEU A 101 0.39 -2.52 -3.27
C LEU A 101 -0.48 -3.65 -2.68
N LYS A 102 -0.61 -4.79 -3.37
CA LYS A 102 -1.36 -5.96 -2.87
C LYS A 102 -0.58 -6.70 -1.78
N ILE A 103 0.72 -6.86 -1.96
CA ILE A 103 1.61 -7.50 -0.98
C ILE A 103 1.59 -6.69 0.32
N GLU A 104 1.74 -5.37 0.21
CA GLU A 104 1.68 -4.48 1.35
C GLU A 104 0.33 -4.51 2.05
N PHE A 105 -0.78 -4.57 1.31
CA PHE A 105 -2.10 -4.71 1.92
C PHE A 105 -2.21 -5.97 2.78
N ILE A 106 -1.79 -7.13 2.25
CA ILE A 106 -1.82 -8.41 2.98
C ILE A 106 -0.93 -8.32 4.22
N PHE A 107 0.26 -7.74 4.07
CA PHE A 107 1.21 -7.55 5.16
C PHE A 107 0.61 -6.67 6.26
N CYS A 108 -0.01 -5.56 5.87
CA CYS A 108 -0.63 -4.60 6.79
C CYS A 108 -1.81 -5.22 7.56
N ALA A 109 -2.65 -6.00 6.87
CA ALA A 109 -3.74 -6.76 7.49
C ALA A 109 -3.22 -7.83 8.46
N LEU A 110 -2.17 -8.57 8.08
CA LEU A 110 -1.55 -9.59 8.93
C LEU A 110 -1.00 -8.97 10.22
N TRP A 111 -0.25 -7.87 10.12
CA TRP A 111 0.29 -7.18 11.29
C TRP A 111 -0.78 -6.59 12.19
N SER A 112 -1.85 -6.03 11.60
CA SER A 112 -3.01 -5.56 12.37
C SER A 112 -3.56 -6.69 13.27
N CYS A 113 -3.75 -7.89 12.72
CA CYS A 113 -4.24 -9.04 13.47
C CYS A 113 -3.24 -9.52 14.54
N LEU A 114 -1.95 -9.60 14.21
CA LEU A 114 -0.91 -10.02 15.16
C LEU A 114 -0.78 -9.03 16.32
N TYR A 115 -0.77 -7.72 16.07
CA TYR A 115 -0.75 -6.70 17.12
C TYR A 115 -2.01 -6.69 17.96
N LEU A 116 -3.17 -6.99 17.38
CA LEU A 116 -4.42 -7.11 18.15
C LEU A 116 -4.29 -8.24 19.18
N LEU A 117 -3.85 -9.43 18.73
CA LEU A 117 -3.60 -10.59 19.61
C LEU A 117 -2.56 -10.27 20.68
N ALA A 118 -1.45 -9.64 20.28
CA ALA A 118 -0.38 -9.25 21.19
C ALA A 118 -0.86 -8.27 22.27
N SER A 119 -1.71 -7.31 21.90
CA SER A 119 -2.28 -6.32 22.83
C SER A 119 -3.25 -6.98 23.80
N ILE A 120 -4.12 -7.88 23.33
CA ILE A 120 -5.01 -8.66 24.19
C ILE A 120 -4.19 -9.46 25.21
N LEU A 121 -3.14 -10.17 24.77
CA LEU A 121 -2.27 -10.92 25.66
C LEU A 121 -1.56 -10.01 26.68
N ALA A 122 -1.11 -8.83 26.29
CA ALA A 122 -0.48 -7.86 27.19
C ALA A 122 -1.45 -7.39 28.31
N THR A 123 -2.73 -7.20 28.01
CA THR A 123 -3.73 -6.81 29.04
C THR A 123 -3.93 -7.85 30.14
N THR A 124 -3.66 -9.14 29.87
CA THR A 124 -3.86 -10.21 30.86
C THR A 124 -2.82 -10.26 31.99
N VAL A 125 -1.71 -9.51 31.86
CA VAL A 125 -0.57 -9.62 32.78
C VAL A 125 -0.71 -8.69 34.00
N HIS A 126 -1.74 -7.81 34.06
CA HIS A 126 -2.02 -6.91 35.19
C HIS A 126 -0.79 -6.19 35.75
N ASP A 127 0.13 -5.77 34.88
CA ASP A 127 1.32 -5.01 35.23
C ASP A 127 1.30 -3.64 34.53
N ASN A 128 1.83 -2.60 35.18
CA ASN A 128 1.86 -1.24 34.66
C ASN A 128 2.53 -1.12 33.27
N PRO A 129 3.75 -1.65 33.05
CA PRO A 129 4.40 -1.64 31.74
C PRO A 129 3.66 -2.46 30.68
N HIS A 130 3.03 -3.58 31.05
CA HIS A 130 2.23 -4.38 30.13
C HIS A 130 0.96 -3.65 29.68
N SER A 131 0.33 -2.88 30.58
CA SER A 131 -0.81 -2.04 30.22
C SER A 131 -0.42 -0.93 29.24
N ALA A 132 0.72 -0.28 29.46
CA ALA A 132 1.27 0.71 28.52
C ALA A 132 1.60 0.09 27.16
N ALA A 133 2.26 -1.08 27.15
CA ALA A 133 2.56 -1.81 25.92
C ALA A 133 1.27 -2.22 25.17
N ALA A 134 0.22 -2.63 25.90
CA ALA A 134 -1.08 -2.95 25.31
C ALA A 134 -1.70 -1.73 24.63
N PHE A 135 -1.65 -0.55 25.26
CA PHE A 135 -2.12 0.69 24.66
C PHE A 135 -1.39 1.00 23.34
N PHE A 136 -0.06 0.98 23.35
CA PHE A 136 0.72 1.19 22.14
C PHE A 136 0.44 0.13 21.06
N GLY A 137 0.25 -1.13 21.46
CA GLY A 137 -0.14 -2.21 20.55
C GLY A 137 -1.51 -1.99 19.91
N PHE A 138 -2.53 -1.56 20.66
CA PHE A 138 -3.84 -1.24 20.12
C PHE A 138 -3.80 -0.08 19.14
N VAL A 139 -3.03 0.97 19.45
CA VAL A 139 -2.84 2.09 18.52
C VAL A 139 -2.12 1.61 17.27
N ALA A 140 -1.07 0.78 17.39
CA ALA A 140 -0.39 0.18 16.25
C ALA A 140 -1.37 -0.62 15.38
N THR A 141 -2.25 -1.43 15.97
CA THR A 141 -3.32 -2.14 15.25
C THR A 141 -4.20 -1.18 14.45
N LEU A 142 -4.66 -0.07 15.05
CA LEU A 142 -5.49 0.90 14.34
C LEU A 142 -4.74 1.57 13.18
N VAL A 143 -3.46 1.89 13.36
CA VAL A 143 -2.64 2.51 12.31
C VAL A 143 -2.38 1.52 11.16
N TYR A 144 -2.09 0.25 11.47
CA TYR A 144 -2.01 -0.81 10.45
C TYR A 144 -3.37 -1.01 9.75
N ALA A 145 -4.48 -1.06 10.49
CA ALA A 145 -5.80 -1.18 9.89
C ALA A 145 -6.14 -0.01 8.95
N ALA A 146 -5.82 1.23 9.35
CA ALA A 146 -6.02 2.43 8.54
C ALA A 146 -5.15 2.41 7.27
N ASP A 147 -3.88 2.03 7.38
CA ASP A 147 -2.99 1.90 6.23
C ASP A 147 -3.46 0.79 5.26
N ALA A 148 -3.95 -0.33 5.79
CA ALA A 148 -4.55 -1.40 5.00
C ALA A 148 -5.81 -0.91 4.27
N TYR A 149 -6.66 -0.12 4.93
CA TYR A 149 -7.86 0.45 4.29
C TYR A 149 -7.49 1.42 3.15
N LEU A 150 -6.53 2.31 3.36
CA LEU A 150 -6.03 3.21 2.30
C LEU A 150 -5.43 2.45 1.13
N LYS A 151 -4.70 1.35 1.40
CA LYS A 151 -4.17 0.49 0.34
C LYS A 151 -5.26 -0.27 -0.38
N TYR A 152 -6.28 -0.75 0.33
CA TYR A 152 -7.43 -1.42 -0.26
C TYR A 152 -8.21 -0.51 -1.22
N THR A 153 -8.49 0.73 -0.81
CA THR A 153 -9.14 1.71 -1.68
C THR A 153 -8.27 2.05 -2.90
N ALA A 154 -6.96 2.20 -2.71
CA ALA A 154 -6.01 2.39 -3.80
C ALA A 154 -5.97 1.17 -4.75
N VAL A 155 -5.98 -0.07 -4.25
CA VAL A 155 -6.04 -1.28 -5.08
C VAL A 155 -7.32 -1.32 -5.90
N ARG A 156 -8.47 -0.97 -5.30
CA ARG A 156 -9.77 -0.91 -5.99
C ARG A 156 -9.82 0.17 -7.07
N ALA A 157 -9.18 1.31 -6.84
CA ALA A 157 -9.01 2.37 -7.83
C ALA A 157 -8.00 2.01 -8.93
N GLY A 158 -7.33 0.86 -8.82
CA GLY A 158 -6.23 0.50 -9.69
C GLY A 158 -5.04 1.44 -9.53
N GLY A 159 -4.74 1.94 -8.34
CA GLY A 159 -3.53 2.74 -8.08
C GLY A 159 -2.24 1.91 -8.26
N LEU A 160 -1.14 2.58 -8.55
CA LEU A 160 0.20 2.02 -8.36
C LEU A 160 0.67 2.27 -6.93
N ALA A 161 1.56 1.41 -6.43
CA ALA A 161 2.21 1.59 -5.13
C ALA A 161 3.07 2.86 -5.09
N GLN A 162 3.66 3.25 -6.23
CA GLN A 162 4.46 4.45 -6.44
C GLN A 162 4.56 4.70 -7.95
N GLY A 163 4.56 5.97 -8.39
CA GLY A 163 4.62 6.37 -9.80
C GLY A 163 3.26 6.65 -10.48
N SER A 164 3.26 7.53 -11.49
CA SER A 164 2.06 7.88 -12.27
C SER A 164 1.88 6.93 -13.46
N ARG A 165 0.68 6.35 -13.63
CA ARG A 165 0.29 5.76 -14.91
C ARG A 165 -0.12 6.88 -15.85
N VAL A 166 0.70 7.17 -16.86
CA VAL A 166 0.28 8.07 -17.93
C VAL A 166 -0.59 7.24 -18.88
N VAL A 167 -1.89 7.21 -18.65
CA VAL A 167 -2.82 6.53 -19.55
C VAL A 167 -3.01 7.43 -20.78
N SER A 168 -2.20 7.22 -21.81
CA SER A 168 -2.37 7.92 -23.07
C SER A 168 -3.51 7.26 -23.85
N LYS A 169 -4.70 7.86 -23.82
CA LYS A 169 -5.82 7.41 -24.66
C LYS A 169 -5.57 7.89 -26.10
N GLN A 170 -5.06 7.02 -26.97
CA GLN A 170 -4.96 7.30 -28.40
C GLN A 170 -6.27 6.86 -29.08
N THR A 171 -7.03 7.83 -29.59
CA THR A 171 -8.25 7.54 -30.37
C THR A 171 -7.87 7.51 -31.85
N THR A 172 -7.86 6.33 -32.47
CA THR A 172 -7.66 6.19 -33.92
C THR A 172 -9.03 6.13 -34.59
N SER A 173 -9.43 7.19 -35.30
CA SER A 173 -10.62 7.14 -36.18
C SER A 173 -10.22 6.51 -37.50
N VAL A 174 -10.83 5.37 -37.85
CA VAL A 174 -10.69 4.76 -39.18
C VAL A 174 -11.82 5.32 -40.03
N GLU A 175 -11.50 6.22 -40.95
CA GLU A 175 -12.45 6.69 -41.96
C GLU A 175 -12.53 5.64 -43.08
N ALA A 176 -13.72 5.10 -43.31
CA ALA A 176 -13.95 4.15 -44.39
C ALA A 176 -13.72 4.87 -45.73
N PRO A 177 -13.06 4.23 -46.73
CA PRO A 177 -12.86 4.84 -48.03
C PRO A 177 -14.21 5.18 -48.66
N PRO A 178 -14.35 6.33 -49.34
CA PRO A 178 -15.60 6.73 -49.97
C PRO A 178 -16.03 5.65 -50.97
N PRO A 179 -17.34 5.36 -51.08
CA PRO A 179 -17.84 4.38 -52.04
C PRO A 179 -17.37 4.80 -53.43
N ARG A 180 -16.68 3.90 -54.14
CA ARG A 180 -16.31 4.14 -55.54
C ARG A 180 -17.61 4.32 -56.32
N GLU A 181 -17.88 5.55 -56.75
CA GLU A 181 -18.90 5.80 -57.77
C GLU A 181 -18.46 5.02 -59.02
N GLY A 182 -19.16 3.91 -59.27
CA GLY A 182 -19.04 3.15 -60.50
C GLY A 182 -19.84 3.86 -61.58
N TYR A 183 -19.11 4.27 -62.63
CA TYR A 183 -19.51 4.60 -64.00
C TYR A 183 -20.89 5.24 -64.26
#